data_AF-A0AAE6ZBQ7-F1
#
_entry.id   AF-A0AAE6ZBQ7-F1
#
_cell.length_a   1.000
_cell.length_b   1.000
_cell.length_c   1.000
_cell.angle_alpha   90.00
_cell.angle_beta   90.00
_cell.angle_gamma   90.00
#
_symmetry.space_group_name_H-M   'P 1'
#
loop_
_entity.id
_entity.type
_entity.pdbx_description
1 polymer ?
#
loop_
_entity_poly.entity_id
_entity_poly.type
_entity_poly.pdbx_seq_one_letter_code
_entity_poly.pdbx_strand_id
1 'polypeptide(L)'
;MMTDFSSLLQLDKEALATLANAYSSYATYLDAGQSDDLPTIAGSYMKAAGYEMLFDQATAKKWYFRATDYFIRAADTYGIIAAICCNQSPEMEVGPTPTPDLQFYQLLSGYFKDTPVDITAWQEPVGRLQIPMRLYLEAFDATEECTAATELPAAWKPLLTRMHTRPRLLSKDVKRWRSLEGTINPIEPETIATCVTLLTVAHRQGITWESMKEEVQQQQDVAFIAVKLALSLLNPTPPPHTGYNHS
;
A
#
# COMPACT_ATOMS: atom_id res chain seq x y z
N MET A 1 -2.32 17.84 -9.68
CA MET A 1 -0.84 17.78 -9.73
C MET A 1 -0.42 16.63 -8.82
N MET A 2 0.26 15.62 -9.36
CA MET A 2 0.65 14.41 -8.59
C MET A 2 1.79 14.77 -7.64
N THR A 3 1.75 14.23 -6.42
CA THR A 3 2.70 14.56 -5.36
C THR A 3 3.95 13.70 -5.48
N ASP A 4 5.11 14.33 -5.50
CA ASP A 4 6.41 13.64 -5.51
C ASP A 4 6.89 13.39 -4.07
N PHE A 5 6.78 12.14 -3.64
CA PHE A 5 7.16 11.67 -2.30
C PHE A 5 8.65 11.33 -2.19
N SER A 6 9.40 11.24 -3.30
CA SER A 6 10.84 10.95 -3.27
C SER A 6 11.61 12.01 -2.47
N SER A 7 11.20 13.28 -2.60
CA SER A 7 11.79 14.41 -1.88
C SER A 7 11.60 14.32 -0.36
N LEU A 8 10.43 13.86 0.10
CA LEU A 8 10.12 13.69 1.52
C LEU A 8 10.97 12.60 2.18
N LEU A 9 11.38 11.61 1.38
CA LEU A 9 12.27 10.53 1.81
C LEU A 9 13.75 10.82 1.49
N GLN A 10 14.07 11.97 0.90
CA GLN A 10 15.42 12.31 0.42
C GLN A 10 16.02 11.22 -0.49
N LEU A 11 15.23 10.72 -1.43
CA LEU A 11 15.65 9.71 -2.41
C LEU A 11 16.01 10.36 -3.74
N ASP A 12 16.90 9.74 -4.48
CA ASP A 12 17.16 10.13 -5.86
C ASP A 12 16.04 9.62 -6.77
N LYS A 13 15.34 10.54 -7.41
CA LYS A 13 14.25 10.24 -8.35
C LYS A 13 14.75 9.49 -9.59
N GLU A 14 15.96 9.77 -10.06
CA GLU A 14 16.53 9.07 -11.21
C GLU A 14 16.82 7.60 -10.87
N ALA A 15 17.33 7.32 -9.67
CA ALA A 15 17.50 5.96 -9.17
C ALA A 15 16.16 5.22 -9.05
N LEU A 16 15.13 5.88 -8.52
CA LEU A 16 13.77 5.33 -8.45
C LEU A 16 13.23 4.96 -9.84
N ALA A 17 13.31 5.88 -10.80
CA ALA A 17 12.84 5.66 -12.16
C ALA A 17 13.63 4.54 -12.87
N THR A 18 14.94 4.47 -12.65
CA THR A 18 15.81 3.41 -13.19
C THR A 18 15.39 2.04 -12.68
N LEU A 19 15.18 1.90 -11.37
CA LEU A 19 14.75 0.63 -10.77
C LEU A 19 13.34 0.26 -11.21
N ALA A 20 12.41 1.21 -11.25
CA ALA A 20 11.04 0.96 -11.71
C ALA A 20 11.01 0.48 -13.17
N ASN A 21 11.80 1.12 -14.04
CA ASN A 21 11.94 0.72 -15.44
C ASN A 21 12.61 -0.65 -15.59
N ALA A 22 13.67 -0.93 -14.82
CA ALA A 22 14.36 -2.22 -14.87
C ALA A 22 13.42 -3.38 -14.51
N TYR A 23 12.66 -3.24 -13.41
CA TYR A 23 11.73 -4.27 -12.97
C TYR A 23 10.52 -4.43 -13.89
N SER A 24 9.92 -3.34 -14.38
CA SER A 24 8.78 -3.41 -15.30
C SER A 24 9.18 -3.96 -16.68
N SER A 25 10.36 -3.58 -17.19
CA SER A 25 10.91 -4.13 -18.45
C SER A 25 11.21 -5.61 -18.32
N TYR A 26 11.80 -6.05 -17.20
CA TYR A 26 12.06 -7.47 -16.96
C TYR A 26 10.77 -8.28 -16.86
N ALA A 27 9.77 -7.78 -16.12
CA ALA A 27 8.45 -8.41 -16.04
C ALA A 27 7.79 -8.53 -17.43
N THR A 28 7.88 -7.47 -18.24
CA THR A 28 7.33 -7.45 -19.61
C THR A 28 8.06 -8.44 -20.52
N TYR A 29 9.37 -8.58 -20.40
CA TYR A 29 10.16 -9.55 -21.15
C TYR A 29 9.75 -10.99 -20.81
N LEU A 30 9.65 -11.32 -19.51
CA LEU A 30 9.22 -12.64 -19.06
C LEU A 30 7.80 -12.98 -19.52
N ASP A 31 6.89 -12.00 -19.44
CA ASP A 31 5.51 -12.13 -19.88
C ASP A 31 5.41 -12.36 -21.40
N ALA A 32 6.09 -11.54 -22.20
CA ALA A 32 6.12 -11.69 -23.66
C ALA A 32 6.79 -13.01 -24.10
N GLY A 33 7.77 -13.48 -23.33
CA GLY A 33 8.41 -14.78 -23.51
C GLY A 33 7.55 -15.97 -23.05
N GLN A 34 6.33 -15.73 -22.56
CA GLN A 34 5.42 -16.74 -22.02
C GLN A 34 6.07 -17.60 -20.93
N SER A 35 6.87 -16.96 -20.06
CA SER A 35 7.47 -17.65 -18.91
C SER A 35 6.38 -18.18 -17.98
N ASP A 36 6.54 -19.43 -17.55
CA ASP A 36 5.66 -20.06 -16.56
C ASP A 36 5.94 -19.58 -15.12
N ASP A 37 6.99 -18.79 -14.89
CA ASP A 37 7.35 -18.23 -13.58
C ASP A 37 6.50 -17.00 -13.22
N LEU A 38 5.20 -17.25 -12.98
CA LEU A 38 4.23 -16.22 -12.61
C LEU A 38 4.61 -15.44 -11.34
N PRO A 39 5.12 -16.08 -10.26
CA PRO A 39 5.55 -15.34 -9.06
C PRO A 39 6.66 -14.32 -9.33
N THR A 40 7.63 -14.64 -10.18
CA THR A 40 8.71 -13.71 -10.54
C THR A 40 8.17 -12.54 -11.38
N ILE A 41 7.24 -12.80 -12.31
CA ILE A 41 6.57 -11.73 -13.09
C ILE A 41 5.80 -10.80 -12.14
N ALA A 42 4.95 -11.38 -11.27
CA ALA A 42 4.15 -10.62 -10.31
C ALA A 42 5.02 -9.80 -9.36
N GLY A 43 6.06 -10.41 -8.78
CA GLY A 43 7.00 -9.76 -7.88
C GLY A 43 7.78 -8.62 -8.56
N SER A 44 8.12 -8.77 -9.84
CA SER A 44 8.80 -7.72 -10.62
C SER A 44 7.88 -6.53 -10.87
N TYR A 45 6.64 -6.74 -11.31
CA TYR A 45 5.66 -5.66 -11.42
C TYR A 45 5.38 -4.99 -10.07
N MET A 46 5.30 -5.76 -8.99
CA MET A 46 5.10 -5.25 -7.63
C MET A 46 6.23 -4.33 -7.18
N LYS A 47 7.49 -4.70 -7.46
CA LYS A 47 8.65 -3.85 -7.16
C LYS A 47 8.67 -2.58 -8.01
N ALA A 48 8.38 -2.71 -9.31
CA ALA A 48 8.27 -1.55 -10.20
C ALA A 48 7.23 -0.57 -9.67
N ALA A 49 6.06 -1.08 -9.31
CA ALA A 49 4.98 -0.31 -8.72
C ALA A 49 5.40 0.39 -7.42
N GLY A 50 6.10 -0.30 -6.51
CA GLY A 50 6.58 0.26 -5.25
C GLY A 50 7.51 1.46 -5.43
N TYR A 51 8.41 1.42 -6.40
CA TYR A 51 9.30 2.56 -6.73
C TYR A 51 8.54 3.69 -7.43
N GLU A 52 7.78 3.35 -8.47
CA GLU A 52 7.00 4.31 -9.26
C GLU A 52 6.01 5.07 -8.39
N MET A 53 5.43 4.41 -7.38
CA MET A 53 4.46 4.98 -6.45
C MET A 53 4.98 6.21 -5.70
N LEU A 54 6.31 6.38 -5.58
CA LEU A 54 6.89 7.54 -4.92
C LEU A 54 6.88 8.80 -5.78
N PHE A 55 6.69 8.71 -7.10
CA PHE A 55 6.77 9.87 -8.00
C PHE A 55 5.75 9.90 -9.15
N ASP A 56 5.19 8.76 -9.56
CA ASP A 56 4.12 8.62 -10.55
C ASP A 56 3.12 7.52 -10.11
N GLN A 57 2.17 7.90 -9.27
CA GLN A 57 1.15 6.99 -8.72
C GLN A 57 0.21 6.40 -9.80
N ALA A 58 0.01 7.08 -10.92
CA ALA A 58 -0.87 6.62 -11.99
C ALA A 58 -0.23 5.45 -12.74
N THR A 59 1.07 5.56 -13.03
CA THR A 59 1.85 4.45 -13.61
C THR A 59 2.01 3.32 -12.59
N ALA A 60 2.25 3.64 -11.31
CA ALA A 60 2.31 2.64 -10.25
C ALA A 60 1.03 1.78 -10.15
N LYS A 61 -0.15 2.39 -10.24
CA LYS A 61 -1.44 1.67 -10.25
C LYS A 61 -1.53 0.65 -11.39
N LYS A 62 -1.01 0.98 -12.59
CA LYS A 62 -0.99 0.04 -13.73
C LYS A 62 -0.12 -1.17 -13.44
N TRP A 63 1.02 -0.97 -12.78
CA TRP A 63 1.91 -2.05 -12.38
C TRP A 63 1.34 -2.91 -11.26
N TYR A 64 0.72 -2.30 -10.25
CA TYR A 64 -0.02 -3.04 -9.23
C TYR A 64 -1.14 -3.88 -9.84
N PHE A 65 -1.91 -3.31 -10.77
CA PHE A 65 -2.96 -4.05 -11.49
C PHE A 65 -2.41 -5.29 -12.21
N ARG A 66 -1.31 -5.15 -12.98
CA ARG A 66 -0.66 -6.30 -13.60
C ARG A 66 -0.19 -7.32 -12.56
N ALA A 67 0.44 -6.86 -11.47
CA ALA A 67 0.89 -7.75 -10.41
C ALA A 67 -0.27 -8.56 -9.81
N THR A 68 -1.44 -7.95 -9.60
CA THR A 68 -2.67 -8.61 -9.15
C THR A 68 -3.04 -9.77 -10.06
N ASP A 69 -3.10 -9.54 -11.38
CA ASP A 69 -3.48 -10.58 -12.35
C ASP A 69 -2.54 -11.80 -12.29
N TYR A 70 -1.22 -11.59 -12.16
CA TYR A 70 -0.26 -12.70 -12.04
C TYR A 70 -0.32 -13.39 -10.69
N PHE A 71 -0.49 -12.66 -9.58
CA PHE A 71 -0.64 -13.28 -8.26
C PHE A 71 -1.92 -14.15 -8.17
N ILE A 72 -3.02 -13.71 -8.80
CA ILE A 72 -4.24 -14.51 -8.93
C ILE A 72 -3.95 -15.82 -9.66
N ARG A 73 -3.31 -15.75 -10.83
CA ARG A 73 -2.96 -16.94 -11.63
C ARG A 73 -1.98 -17.86 -10.91
N ALA A 74 -1.12 -17.32 -10.06
CA ALA A 74 -0.18 -18.07 -9.22
C ALA A 74 -0.80 -18.62 -7.93
N ALA A 75 -2.07 -18.29 -7.63
CA ALA A 75 -2.73 -18.58 -6.36
C ALA A 75 -1.94 -18.09 -5.12
N ASP A 76 -1.28 -16.94 -5.23
CA ASP A 76 -0.48 -16.33 -4.14
C ASP A 76 -1.25 -15.18 -3.49
N THR A 77 -1.59 -15.35 -2.20
CA THR A 77 -2.37 -14.40 -1.37
C THR A 77 -1.84 -12.97 -1.36
N TYR A 78 -0.57 -12.75 -1.74
CA TYR A 78 -0.01 -11.41 -1.88
C TYR A 78 -0.68 -10.58 -2.99
N GLY A 79 -1.46 -11.20 -3.90
CA GLY A 79 -2.34 -10.52 -4.85
C GLY A 79 -3.38 -9.61 -4.18
N ILE A 80 -3.77 -9.88 -2.93
CA ILE A 80 -4.65 -9.01 -2.13
C ILE A 80 -3.99 -7.65 -1.88
N ILE A 81 -2.70 -7.65 -1.56
CA ILE A 81 -1.93 -6.40 -1.34
C ILE A 81 -1.85 -5.62 -2.65
N ALA A 82 -1.56 -6.29 -3.78
CA ALA A 82 -1.49 -5.65 -5.08
C ALA A 82 -2.84 -5.03 -5.50
N ALA A 83 -3.95 -5.75 -5.29
CA ALA A 83 -5.30 -5.28 -5.59
C ALA A 83 -5.67 -4.02 -4.78
N ILE A 84 -5.41 -4.03 -3.47
CA ILE A 84 -5.68 -2.86 -2.62
C ILE A 84 -4.81 -1.66 -3.06
N CYS A 85 -3.53 -1.88 -3.38
CA CYS A 85 -2.62 -0.84 -3.86
C CYS A 85 -3.02 -0.22 -5.21
N CYS A 86 -3.73 -0.94 -6.08
CA CYS A 86 -4.33 -0.35 -7.30
C CYS A 86 -5.76 0.17 -7.10
N ASN A 87 -6.26 0.21 -5.85
CA ASN A 87 -7.61 0.63 -5.48
C ASN A 87 -8.71 -0.27 -6.08
N GLN A 88 -8.50 -1.59 -6.03
CA GLN A 88 -9.47 -2.61 -6.41
C GLN A 88 -9.91 -3.42 -5.20
N SER A 89 -11.15 -3.92 -5.24
CA SER A 89 -11.60 -4.91 -4.28
C SER A 89 -10.81 -6.21 -4.46
N PRO A 90 -10.17 -6.75 -3.42
CA PRO A 90 -9.35 -7.95 -3.56
C PRO A 90 -10.23 -9.18 -3.79
N GLU A 91 -10.32 -9.72 -4.99
CA GLU A 91 -11.24 -10.85 -5.29
C GLU A 91 -10.72 -12.23 -4.86
N MET A 92 -9.43 -12.34 -4.51
CA MET A 92 -8.82 -13.61 -4.14
C MET A 92 -9.41 -14.23 -2.88
N GLU A 93 -9.72 -15.51 -2.99
CA GLU A 93 -10.07 -16.34 -1.83
C GLU A 93 -8.81 -16.63 -1.01
N VAL A 94 -8.93 -16.50 0.32
CA VAL A 94 -7.90 -16.95 1.24
C VAL A 94 -8.25 -18.35 1.71
N GLY A 95 -7.30 -19.27 1.62
CA GLY A 95 -7.51 -20.69 1.87
C GLY A 95 -8.13 -21.02 3.25
N PRO A 96 -8.73 -22.23 3.41
CA PRO A 96 -9.59 -22.57 4.54
C PRO A 96 -8.85 -22.84 5.86
N THR A 97 -7.52 -22.98 5.85
CA THR A 97 -6.72 -23.20 7.08
C THR A 97 -6.00 -21.90 7.44
N PRO A 98 -6.49 -21.14 8.43
CA PRO A 98 -6.00 -19.80 8.69
C PRO A 98 -4.69 -19.83 9.47
N THR A 99 -3.56 -19.90 8.77
CA THR A 99 -2.26 -19.55 9.37
C THR A 99 -2.24 -18.07 9.75
N PRO A 100 -1.38 -17.62 10.66
CA PRO A 100 -1.27 -16.20 11.02
C PRO A 100 -1.14 -15.26 9.80
N ASP A 101 -0.31 -15.62 8.82
CA ASP A 101 -0.15 -14.85 7.59
C ASP A 101 -1.43 -14.80 6.75
N LEU A 102 -2.15 -15.92 6.63
CA LEU A 102 -3.42 -15.95 5.92
C LEU A 102 -4.50 -15.11 6.63
N GLN A 103 -4.52 -15.13 7.97
CA GLN A 103 -5.41 -14.27 8.76
C GLN A 103 -5.12 -12.79 8.54
N PHE A 104 -3.88 -12.41 8.29
CA PHE A 104 -3.53 -11.02 7.94
C PHE A 104 -4.14 -10.59 6.60
N TYR A 105 -4.04 -11.44 5.57
CA TYR A 105 -4.68 -11.13 4.28
C TYR A 105 -6.21 -11.17 4.38
N GLN A 106 -6.77 -12.08 5.18
CA GLN A 106 -8.21 -12.11 5.50
C GLN A 106 -8.63 -10.82 6.19
N LEU A 107 -7.90 -10.37 7.21
CA LEU A 107 -8.12 -9.11 7.91
C LEU A 107 -8.18 -7.95 6.92
N LEU A 108 -7.14 -7.75 6.11
CA LEU A 108 -7.11 -6.64 5.15
C LEU A 108 -8.25 -6.72 4.15
N SER A 109 -8.53 -7.91 3.58
CA SER A 109 -9.65 -8.09 2.66
C SER A 109 -11.01 -7.89 3.33
N GLY A 110 -11.17 -8.35 4.58
CA GLY A 110 -12.40 -8.27 5.35
C GLY A 110 -12.75 -6.84 5.69
N TYR A 111 -11.81 -6.09 6.29
CA TYR A 111 -11.96 -4.65 6.49
C TYR A 111 -12.14 -3.90 5.18
N PHE A 112 -11.41 -4.26 4.13
CA PHE A 112 -11.60 -3.63 2.81
C PHE A 112 -12.98 -3.93 2.21
N LYS A 113 -13.59 -5.07 2.48
CA LYS A 113 -14.91 -5.47 1.93
C LYS A 113 -16.09 -5.28 2.88
N ASP A 114 -15.84 -4.85 4.13
CA ASP A 114 -16.83 -4.82 5.20
C ASP A 114 -17.39 -6.22 5.53
N THR A 115 -16.48 -7.19 5.68
CA THR A 115 -16.81 -8.60 5.99
C THR A 115 -16.15 -9.02 7.30
N PRO A 116 -16.89 -9.67 8.23
CA PRO A 116 -16.31 -10.16 9.48
C PRO A 116 -15.19 -11.18 9.24
N VAL A 117 -14.15 -11.11 10.06
CA VAL A 117 -13.02 -12.05 10.03
C VAL A 117 -12.78 -12.57 11.44
N ASP A 118 -12.73 -13.89 11.61
CA ASP A 118 -12.31 -14.51 12.86
C ASP A 118 -10.78 -14.53 12.94
N ILE A 119 -10.22 -13.96 14.01
CA ILE A 119 -8.78 -13.76 14.15
C ILE A 119 -8.31 -14.36 15.47
N THR A 120 -7.49 -15.40 15.33
CA THR A 120 -6.91 -16.16 16.45
C THR A 120 -5.41 -15.90 16.61
N ALA A 121 -4.75 -15.32 15.60
CA ALA A 121 -3.32 -15.07 15.56
C ALA A 121 -2.85 -13.80 16.30
N TRP A 122 -3.55 -13.36 17.34
CA TRP A 122 -3.42 -12.03 17.97
C TRP A 122 -1.96 -11.56 18.25
N GLN A 123 -1.06 -12.43 18.73
CA GLN A 123 0.33 -12.05 19.04
C GLN A 123 1.35 -12.41 17.95
N GLU A 124 0.95 -13.19 16.94
CA GLU A 124 1.88 -13.74 15.96
C GLU A 124 2.38 -12.65 15.01
N PRO A 125 3.65 -12.67 14.59
CA PRO A 125 4.14 -11.84 13.50
C PRO A 125 3.49 -12.30 12.19
N VAL A 126 2.98 -11.34 11.41
CA VAL A 126 2.26 -11.62 10.17
C VAL A 126 2.75 -10.77 9.01
N GLY A 127 2.44 -11.22 7.80
CA GLY A 127 2.76 -10.54 6.56
C GLY A 127 4.27 -10.58 6.25
N ARG A 128 4.68 -9.96 5.14
CA ARG A 128 6.10 -9.86 4.79
C ARG A 128 6.86 -8.92 5.72
N LEU A 129 6.16 -8.03 6.41
CA LEU A 129 6.74 -7.12 7.40
C LEU A 129 7.01 -7.78 8.76
N GLN A 130 6.41 -8.94 9.03
CA GLN A 130 6.56 -9.67 10.29
C GLN A 130 6.23 -8.78 11.51
N ILE A 131 5.10 -8.08 11.40
CA ILE A 131 4.57 -7.20 12.44
C ILE A 131 3.56 -7.98 13.28
N PRO A 132 3.56 -7.86 14.62
CA PRO A 132 2.56 -8.53 15.44
C PRO A 132 1.13 -8.16 15.03
N MET A 133 0.29 -9.17 14.79
CA MET A 133 -1.10 -9.02 14.35
C MET A 133 -1.88 -8.01 15.21
N ARG A 134 -1.68 -8.04 16.53
CA ARG A 134 -2.25 -7.10 17.51
C ARG A 134 -2.19 -5.63 17.08
N LEU A 135 -1.07 -5.18 16.50
CA LEU A 135 -0.93 -3.78 16.11
C LEU A 135 -1.85 -3.41 14.93
N TYR A 136 -2.13 -4.36 14.03
CA TYR A 136 -3.11 -4.16 12.98
C TYR A 136 -4.51 -4.08 13.58
N LEU A 137 -4.86 -5.04 14.44
CA LEU A 137 -6.19 -5.12 15.08
C LEU A 137 -6.51 -3.88 15.90
N GLU A 138 -5.61 -3.47 16.80
CA GLU A 138 -5.80 -2.25 17.60
C GLU A 138 -5.99 -1.00 16.72
N ALA A 139 -5.31 -0.93 15.57
CA ALA A 139 -5.48 0.18 14.65
C ALA A 139 -6.83 0.12 13.91
N PHE A 140 -7.25 -1.06 13.45
CA PHE A 140 -8.52 -1.25 12.75
C PHE A 140 -9.73 -1.07 13.68
N ASP A 141 -9.72 -1.70 14.86
CA ASP A 141 -10.78 -1.56 15.88
C ASP A 141 -10.94 -0.08 16.27
N ALA A 142 -9.84 0.61 16.57
CA ALA A 142 -9.88 2.03 16.89
C ALA A 142 -10.36 2.90 15.71
N THR A 143 -10.23 2.43 14.47
CA THR A 143 -10.76 3.13 13.29
C THR A 143 -12.26 2.93 13.15
N GLU A 144 -12.77 1.73 13.43
CA GLU A 144 -14.22 1.44 13.43
C GLU A 144 -14.96 2.18 14.53
N GLU A 145 -14.35 2.30 15.71
CA GLU A 145 -14.91 3.03 16.86
C GLU A 145 -14.81 4.56 16.70
N CYS A 146 -14.01 5.04 15.75
CA CYS A 146 -13.79 6.47 15.53
C CYS A 146 -14.99 7.11 14.82
N THR A 147 -15.91 7.65 15.61
CA THR A 147 -17.10 8.37 15.12
C THR A 147 -16.93 9.90 15.12
N ALA A 148 -15.83 10.40 15.70
CA ALA A 148 -15.52 11.82 15.74
C ALA A 148 -14.80 12.23 14.44
N ALA A 149 -15.46 13.05 13.63
CA ALA A 149 -15.01 13.47 12.30
C ALA A 149 -13.70 14.30 12.26
N THR A 150 -13.05 14.55 13.39
CA THR A 150 -12.00 15.57 13.54
C THR A 150 -10.60 15.03 13.77
N GLU A 151 -10.40 13.77 14.15
CA GLU A 151 -9.06 13.27 14.48
C GLU A 151 -8.83 11.83 13.98
N LEU A 152 -7.62 11.54 13.50
CA LEU A 152 -7.23 10.18 13.17
C LEU A 152 -6.98 9.36 14.44
N PRO A 153 -7.31 8.05 14.45
CA PRO A 153 -7.11 7.22 15.63
C PRO A 153 -5.65 7.18 16.09
N ALA A 154 -5.40 7.44 17.38
CA ALA A 154 -4.06 7.42 17.96
C ALA A 154 -3.36 6.04 17.81
N ALA A 155 -4.14 4.96 17.70
CA ALA A 155 -3.67 3.59 17.49
C ALA A 155 -2.95 3.38 16.15
N TRP A 156 -3.11 4.27 15.16
CA TRP A 156 -2.37 4.19 13.91
C TRP A 156 -0.86 4.38 14.11
N LYS A 157 -0.46 5.27 15.02
CA LYS A 157 0.95 5.65 15.16
C LYS A 157 1.85 4.49 15.56
N PRO A 158 1.52 3.64 16.57
CA PRO A 158 2.29 2.43 16.86
C PRO A 158 2.49 1.51 15.65
N LEU A 159 1.42 1.22 14.89
CA LEU A 159 1.47 0.38 13.69
C LEU A 159 2.37 1.00 12.61
N LEU A 160 2.12 2.26 12.25
CA LEU A 160 2.89 2.98 11.21
C LEU A 160 4.37 3.09 11.58
N THR A 161 4.67 3.36 12.86
CA THR A 161 6.06 3.41 13.35
C THR A 161 6.75 2.06 13.21
N ARG A 162 6.02 0.97 13.48
CA ARG A 162 6.55 -0.39 13.34
C ARG A 162 6.83 -0.72 11.87
N MET A 163 5.90 -0.42 10.97
CA MET A 163 6.07 -0.56 9.51
C MET A 163 7.26 0.23 8.99
N HIS A 164 7.51 1.41 9.55
CA HIS A 164 8.61 2.28 9.14
C HIS A 164 9.96 1.95 9.82
N THR A 165 10.03 0.94 10.70
CA THR A 165 11.24 0.65 11.48
C THR A 165 12.44 0.28 10.59
N ARG A 166 12.26 -0.59 9.61
CA ARG A 166 13.34 -1.03 8.72
C ARG A 166 13.80 0.08 7.75
N PRO A 167 12.89 0.78 7.03
CA PRO A 167 13.26 1.96 6.26
C PRO A 167 14.04 2.99 7.08
N ARG A 168 13.61 3.29 8.32
CA ARG A 168 14.30 4.23 9.22
C ARG A 168 15.72 3.79 9.60
N LEU A 169 15.97 2.49 9.71
CA LEU A 169 17.33 1.99 9.98
C LEU A 169 18.22 2.13 8.74
N LEU A 170 17.66 1.83 7.56
CA LEU A 170 18.38 1.92 6.29
C LEU A 170 18.68 3.36 5.90
N SER A 171 17.79 4.31 6.22
CA SER A 171 17.98 5.73 5.92
C SER A 171 19.11 6.40 6.70
N LYS A 172 19.67 5.74 7.73
CA LYS A 172 20.87 6.21 8.43
C LYS A 172 22.12 6.12 7.56
N ASP A 173 22.19 5.17 6.63
CA ASP A 173 23.21 5.14 5.58
C ASP A 173 22.72 6.00 4.41
N VAL A 174 22.94 7.31 4.53
CA VAL A 174 22.37 8.31 3.60
C VAL A 174 22.77 8.05 2.15
N LYS A 175 24.01 7.61 1.90
CA LYS A 175 24.49 7.36 0.53
C LYS A 175 23.73 6.17 -0.07
N ARG A 176 23.72 5.04 0.64
CA ARG A 176 23.05 3.82 0.19
C ARG A 176 21.54 4.00 0.06
N TRP A 177 20.95 4.77 0.98
CA TRP A 177 19.52 5.09 0.97
C TRP A 177 19.15 5.94 -0.24
N ARG A 178 19.88 7.05 -0.48
CA ARG A 178 19.64 7.95 -1.61
C ARG A 178 19.68 7.24 -2.95
N SER A 179 20.67 6.38 -3.15
CA SER A 179 20.86 5.61 -4.39
C SER A 179 20.08 4.29 -4.43
N LEU A 180 19.37 3.91 -3.36
CA LEU A 180 18.66 2.65 -3.21
C LEU A 180 19.54 1.41 -3.44
N GLU A 181 20.82 1.52 -3.08
CA GLU A 181 21.80 0.46 -3.32
C GLU A 181 21.45 -0.81 -2.52
N GLY A 182 21.39 -1.94 -3.24
CA GLY A 182 20.89 -3.21 -2.72
C GLY A 182 19.38 -3.39 -2.84
N THR A 183 18.69 -2.59 -3.68
CA THR A 183 17.26 -2.74 -4.00
C THR A 183 16.36 -2.61 -2.77
N ILE A 184 16.63 -1.59 -1.95
CA ILE A 184 15.83 -1.27 -0.77
C ILE A 184 14.44 -0.81 -1.23
N ASN A 185 13.38 -1.28 -0.57
CA ASN A 185 12.02 -0.75 -0.72
C ASN A 185 11.80 0.34 0.33
N PRO A 186 11.65 1.62 -0.06
CA PRO A 186 11.50 2.71 0.92
C PRO A 186 10.18 2.65 1.68
N ILE A 187 9.12 2.22 0.99
CA ILE A 187 7.80 1.93 1.53
C ILE A 187 7.37 0.59 0.92
N GLU A 188 7.10 -0.39 1.76
CA GLU A 188 6.67 -1.71 1.31
C GLU A 188 5.20 -1.66 0.85
N PRO A 189 4.82 -2.41 -0.20
CA PRO A 189 3.42 -2.44 -0.67
C PRO A 189 2.42 -2.83 0.42
N GLU A 190 2.80 -3.70 1.34
CA GLU A 190 1.97 -4.08 2.49
C GLU A 190 1.62 -2.88 3.38
N THR A 191 2.56 -1.95 3.56
CA THR A 191 2.33 -0.69 4.28
C THR A 191 1.31 0.18 3.54
N ILE A 192 1.43 0.28 2.21
CA ILE A 192 0.51 1.07 1.38
C ILE A 192 -0.89 0.47 1.44
N ALA A 193 -1.03 -0.83 1.22
CA ALA A 193 -2.31 -1.53 1.28
C ALA A 193 -2.98 -1.36 2.64
N THR A 194 -2.23 -1.52 3.74
CA THR A 194 -2.78 -1.32 5.09
C THR A 194 -3.28 0.12 5.29
N CYS A 195 -2.50 1.12 4.85
CA CYS A 195 -2.92 2.53 4.94
C CYS A 195 -4.17 2.80 4.10
N VAL A 196 -4.26 2.23 2.89
CA VAL A 196 -5.46 2.34 2.05
C VAL A 196 -6.66 1.74 2.77
N THR A 197 -6.54 0.53 3.34
CA THR A 197 -7.64 -0.11 4.08
C THR A 197 -8.08 0.71 5.28
N LEU A 198 -7.15 1.21 6.10
CA LEU A 198 -7.47 2.07 7.26
C LEU A 198 -8.23 3.33 6.85
N LEU A 199 -7.78 4.00 5.79
CA LEU A 199 -8.44 5.19 5.23
C LEU A 199 -9.84 4.86 4.68
N THR A 200 -10.01 3.72 4.01
CA THR A 200 -11.32 3.26 3.54
C THR A 200 -12.27 2.97 4.70
N VAL A 201 -11.80 2.34 5.77
CA VAL A 201 -12.61 2.09 6.99
C VAL A 201 -13.01 3.40 7.65
N ALA A 202 -12.07 4.32 7.86
CA ALA A 202 -12.34 5.65 8.39
C ALA A 202 -13.40 6.40 7.57
N HIS A 203 -13.33 6.31 6.24
CA HIS A 203 -14.33 6.91 5.37
C HIS A 203 -15.73 6.33 5.56
N ARG A 204 -15.85 5.02 5.74
CA ARG A 204 -17.13 4.35 6.02
C ARG A 204 -17.74 4.76 7.34
N GLN A 205 -16.92 5.07 8.33
CA GLN A 205 -17.36 5.61 9.63
C GLN A 205 -17.78 7.09 9.57
N GLY A 206 -17.75 7.70 8.38
CA GLY A 206 -18.26 9.06 8.15
C GLY A 206 -17.19 10.15 8.21
N ILE A 207 -15.91 9.80 8.36
CA ILE A 207 -14.82 10.77 8.24
C ILE A 207 -14.64 11.12 6.76
N THR A 208 -14.70 12.41 6.42
CA THR A 208 -14.59 12.86 5.02
C THR A 208 -13.14 12.75 4.51
N TRP A 209 -12.97 12.59 3.19
CA TRP A 209 -11.65 12.60 2.56
C TRP A 209 -10.91 13.90 2.79
N GLU A 210 -11.64 15.02 2.80
CA GLU A 210 -11.11 16.35 3.10
C GLU A 210 -10.56 16.42 4.53
N SER A 211 -11.34 15.97 5.53
CA SER A 211 -10.90 15.95 6.93
C SER A 211 -9.66 15.06 7.12
N MET A 212 -9.67 13.84 6.58
CA MET A 212 -8.50 12.95 6.63
C MET A 212 -7.28 13.59 5.96
N LYS A 213 -7.46 14.28 4.83
CA LYS A 213 -6.37 14.96 4.12
C LYS A 213 -5.78 16.10 4.95
N GLU A 214 -6.62 16.93 5.57
CA GLU A 214 -6.17 18.02 6.44
C GLU A 214 -5.38 17.48 7.63
N GLU A 215 -5.91 16.46 8.32
CA GLU A 215 -5.25 15.86 9.48
C GLU A 215 -3.93 15.18 9.12
N VAL A 216 -3.89 14.37 8.05
CA VAL A 216 -2.65 13.72 7.61
C VAL A 216 -1.60 14.74 7.15
N GLN A 217 -2.01 15.87 6.57
CA GLN A 217 -1.08 16.94 6.17
C GLN A 217 -0.40 17.61 7.37
N GLN A 218 -1.10 17.73 8.51
CA GLN A 218 -0.54 18.28 9.75
C GLN A 218 0.49 17.34 10.38
N GLN A 219 0.41 16.03 10.13
CA GLN A 219 1.36 15.04 10.66
C GLN A 219 2.78 15.23 10.09
N GLN A 220 3.74 15.49 10.99
CA GLN A 220 5.16 15.66 10.66
C GLN A 220 5.98 14.38 10.79
N ASP A 221 5.44 13.34 11.42
CA ASP A 221 6.15 12.07 11.59
C ASP A 221 6.31 11.36 10.23
N VAL A 222 7.53 10.92 9.93
CA VAL A 222 7.91 10.23 8.69
C VAL A 222 7.08 8.94 8.50
N ALA A 223 6.61 8.33 9.60
CA ALA A 223 5.72 7.16 9.54
C ALA A 223 4.41 7.44 8.78
N PHE A 224 3.95 8.70 8.71
CA PHE A 224 2.74 9.09 7.99
C PHE A 224 2.95 9.33 6.48
N ILE A 225 4.16 9.25 5.96
CA ILE A 225 4.39 9.38 4.50
C ILE A 225 3.61 8.32 3.73
N ALA A 226 3.53 7.09 4.24
CA ALA A 226 2.76 6.02 3.62
C ALA A 226 1.25 6.32 3.59
N VAL A 227 0.72 6.99 4.62
CA VAL A 227 -0.68 7.43 4.67
C VAL A 227 -0.94 8.53 3.65
N LYS A 228 -0.02 9.51 3.53
CA LYS A 228 -0.10 10.58 2.50
C LYS A 228 -0.12 9.99 1.08
N LEU A 229 0.70 8.97 0.85
CA LEU A 229 0.77 8.24 -0.41
C LEU A 229 -0.53 7.45 -0.66
N ALA A 230 -1.05 6.73 0.34
CA ALA A 230 -2.33 6.01 0.24
C ALA A 230 -3.51 6.95 -0.07
N LEU A 231 -3.59 8.12 0.58
CA LEU A 231 -4.58 9.15 0.28
C LEU A 231 -4.51 9.64 -1.18
N SER A 232 -3.31 9.72 -1.76
CA SER A 232 -3.16 10.10 -3.17
C SER A 232 -3.72 9.05 -4.15
N LEU A 233 -3.88 7.80 -3.70
CA LEU A 233 -4.50 6.72 -4.46
C LEU A 233 -6.02 6.75 -4.39
N LEU A 234 -6.56 7.17 -3.24
CA LEU A 234 -7.99 7.16 -2.96
C LEU A 234 -8.71 8.41 -3.44
N ASN A 235 -8.01 9.53 -3.63
CA ASN A 235 -8.60 10.73 -4.21
C ASN A 235 -9.08 10.46 -5.65
N PRO A 236 -10.40 10.51 -5.92
CA PRO A 236 -10.83 10.66 -7.29
C PRO A 236 -10.36 12.05 -7.71
N THR A 237 -9.48 12.13 -8.71
CA THR A 237 -9.44 13.36 -9.50
C THR A 237 -10.88 13.59 -9.96
N PRO A 238 -11.54 14.71 -9.61
CA PRO A 238 -12.83 14.99 -10.21
C PRO A 238 -12.60 14.95 -11.73
N PRO A 239 -13.45 14.26 -12.51
CA PRO A 239 -13.35 14.36 -13.95
C PRO A 239 -13.34 15.84 -14.30
N PRO A 240 -12.48 16.30 -15.23
CA PRO A 240 -12.51 17.68 -15.65
C PRO A 240 -13.95 17.98 -16.06
N HIS A 241 -14.56 19.01 -15.46
CA HIS A 241 -15.86 19.48 -15.85
C HIS A 241 -15.81 19.74 -17.36
N THR A 242 -16.31 18.80 -18.16
CA THR A 242 -16.69 19.07 -19.53
C THR A 242 -17.91 19.96 -19.40
N GLY A 243 -17.66 21.26 -19.41
CA GLY A 243 -18.70 22.26 -19.58
C GLY A 243 -19.42 21.97 -20.88
N TYR A 244 -20.50 21.21 -20.81
CA TYR A 244 -21.51 21.24 -21.84
C TYR A 244 -22.28 22.54 -21.65
N ASN A 245 -21.82 23.56 -22.37
CA ASN A 245 -22.64 24.70 -22.72
C ASN A 245 -23.87 24.15 -23.45
N HIS A 246 -25.02 24.19 -22.80
CA HIS A 246 -26.28 24.19 -23.52
C HIS A 246 -26.39 25.56 -24.20
N SER A 247 -26.21 25.55 -25.52
CA SER A 247 -26.81 26.52 -26.44
C SER A 247 -28.13 25.95 -26.93
#